data_AF-A0A6J1CGV7-F1
#
_entry.id   AF-A0A6J1CGV7-F1
#
_cell.length_a   1.000
_cell.length_b   1.000
_cell.length_c   1.000
_cell.angle_alpha   90.00
_cell.angle_beta   90.00
_cell.angle_gamma   90.00
#
_symmetry.space_group_name_H-M   'P 1'
#
loop_
_entity.id
_entity.type
_entity.pdbx_description
1 polymer ?
#
loop_
_entity_poly.entity_id
_entity_poly.type
_entity_poly.pdbx_seq_one_letter_code
_entity_poly.pdbx_strand_id
1 'polypeptide(L)'
;MWRLKLGEGANNPYLWSSNNFVGRQTWDFEADEGTPEERAQIEAARKTYFQNRFKVQCSNDLFWKFQFLREKNFKQTIPKVVVEEGGSVTKETATIALRRATTFFAALQSNHGHWPAENSGPLFYAPPM
;
A
#
# COMPACT_ATOMS: atom_id res chain seq x y z
N MET A 1 -0.23 15.33 -4.91
CA MET A 1 -0.40 13.89 -4.66
C MET A 1 0.91 13.30 -4.18
N TRP A 2 0.85 12.43 -3.17
CA TRP A 2 2.00 11.63 -2.76
C TRP A 2 2.17 10.43 -3.70
N ARG A 3 3.36 10.26 -4.27
CA ARG A 3 3.72 9.13 -5.12
C ARG A 3 4.84 8.34 -4.47
N LEU A 4 4.65 7.03 -4.36
CA LEU A 4 5.74 6.12 -4.04
C LEU A 4 6.55 5.86 -5.30
N LYS A 5 7.84 6.17 -5.26
CA LYS A 5 8.83 5.79 -6.26
C LYS A 5 9.70 4.68 -5.74
N LEU A 6 9.99 3.73 -6.61
CA LEU A 6 10.95 2.67 -6.34
C LEU A 6 12.33 3.10 -6.85
N GLY A 7 13.39 2.63 -6.20
CA GLY A 7 14.75 2.97 -6.59
C GLY A 7 15.10 2.46 -7.98
N GLU A 8 15.32 3.37 -8.91
CA GLU A 8 15.88 3.06 -10.22
C GLU A 8 17.38 3.37 -10.20
N GLY A 9 18.16 2.64 -11.02
CA GLY A 9 19.62 2.81 -11.07
C GLY A 9 20.02 4.28 -11.19
N ALA A 10 20.87 4.75 -10.29
CA ALA A 10 21.21 6.16 -10.21
C ALA A 10 22.42 6.51 -11.06
N ASN A 11 22.26 7.42 -12.02
CA ASN A 11 23.37 8.17 -12.62
C ASN A 11 23.73 9.38 -11.74
N ASN A 12 23.91 9.16 -10.44
CA ASN A 12 24.25 10.20 -9.48
C ASN A 12 25.56 9.81 -8.76
N PRO A 13 26.64 10.62 -8.87
CA PRO A 13 27.93 10.29 -8.26
C PRO A 13 27.89 10.26 -6.73
N TYR A 14 26.85 10.80 -6.09
CA TYR A 14 26.65 10.80 -4.64
C TYR A 14 25.85 9.60 -4.14
N LEU A 15 25.36 8.73 -5.03
CA LEU A 15 24.57 7.55 -4.65
C LEU A 15 25.37 6.28 -4.93
N TRP A 16 25.46 5.40 -3.92
CA TRP A 16 26.11 4.09 -4.02
C TRP A 16 25.12 2.98 -3.64
N SER A 17 25.23 1.83 -4.29
CA SER A 17 24.41 0.65 -3.99
C SER A 17 25.10 -0.62 -4.46
N SER A 18 25.02 -1.69 -3.65
CA SER A 18 25.48 -3.03 -4.03
C SER A 18 24.46 -3.82 -4.89
N ASN A 19 23.18 -3.43 -4.87
CA ASN A 19 22.09 -4.12 -5.58
C ASN A 19 21.30 -3.21 -6.55
N ASN A 20 21.94 -2.15 -7.07
CA ASN A 20 21.30 -1.17 -7.96
C ASN A 20 19.99 -0.55 -7.43
N PHE A 21 19.93 -0.26 -6.12
CA PHE A 21 18.78 0.35 -5.43
C PHE A 21 17.49 -0.45 -5.45
N VAL A 22 17.54 -1.73 -5.83
CA VAL A 22 16.39 -2.64 -5.76
C VAL A 22 15.87 -2.70 -4.33
N GLY A 23 14.55 -2.53 -4.17
CA GLY A 23 13.88 -2.47 -2.87
C GLY A 23 13.81 -1.08 -2.22
N ARG A 24 14.57 -0.09 -2.71
CA ARG A 24 14.50 1.29 -2.20
C ARG A 24 13.14 1.92 -2.52
N GLN A 25 12.64 2.70 -1.58
CA GLN A 25 11.33 3.36 -1.62
C GLN A 25 11.51 4.83 -1.23
N THR A 26 11.01 5.75 -2.05
CA THR A 26 10.98 7.19 -1.75
C THR A 26 9.60 7.76 -2.03
N TRP A 27 9.23 8.80 -1.29
CA TRP A 27 7.95 9.49 -1.48
C TRP A 27 8.19 10.88 -2.03
N ASP A 28 7.58 11.16 -3.18
CA ASP A 28 7.59 12.50 -3.79
C ASP A 28 6.19 13.09 -3.70
N PHE A 29 6.10 14.41 -3.52
CA PHE A 29 4.83 15.13 -3.48
C PHE A 29 4.74 16.15 -4.62
N GLU A 30 3.70 16.02 -5.44
CA GLU A 30 3.43 16.92 -6.57
C GLU A 30 2.02 17.50 -6.46
N ALA A 31 1.88 18.79 -6.15
CA ALA A 31 0.58 19.39 -5.75
C ALA A 31 -0.55 19.15 -6.77
N ASP A 32 -0.26 19.35 -8.05
CA ASP A 32 -1.25 19.32 -9.14
C ASP A 32 -1.44 17.93 -9.78
N GLU A 33 -0.73 16.93 -9.30
CA GLU A 33 -0.75 15.59 -9.88
C GLU A 33 -2.03 14.80 -9.58
N GLY A 34 -2.45 14.02 -10.59
CA GLY A 34 -3.53 13.05 -10.55
C GLY A 34 -4.93 13.61 -10.81
N THR A 35 -5.87 12.71 -11.07
CA THR A 35 -7.25 13.09 -11.41
C THR A 35 -8.00 13.62 -10.19
N PRO A 36 -9.09 14.40 -10.37
CA PRO A 36 -9.95 14.80 -9.26
C PRO A 36 -10.41 13.61 -8.40
N GLU A 37 -10.72 12.47 -9.00
CA GLU A 37 -11.17 11.25 -8.32
C GLU A 37 -10.06 10.63 -7.48
N GLU A 38 -8.83 10.57 -8.01
CA GLU A 38 -7.67 10.06 -7.28
C GLU A 38 -7.35 10.95 -6.08
N ARG A 39 -7.41 12.27 -6.25
CA ARG A 39 -7.21 13.24 -5.16
C ARG A 39 -8.32 13.12 -4.11
N ALA A 40 -9.57 12.98 -4.52
CA ALA A 40 -10.69 12.75 -3.61
C ALA A 40 -10.54 11.44 -2.82
N GLN A 41 -10.04 10.36 -3.45
CA GLN A 41 -9.77 9.09 -2.78
C GLN A 41 -8.69 9.24 -1.68
N ILE A 42 -7.63 9.99 -1.96
CA ILE A 42 -6.57 10.28 -0.99
C ILE A 42 -7.11 11.14 0.17
N GLU A 43 -7.88 12.18 -0.11
CA GLU A 43 -8.47 13.01 0.95
C GLU A 43 -9.47 12.24 1.81
N ALA A 44 -10.27 11.35 1.22
CA ALA A 44 -11.13 10.44 1.96
C ALA A 44 -10.34 9.50 2.90
N ALA A 45 -9.21 8.97 2.43
CA ALA A 45 -8.32 8.15 3.24
C ALA A 45 -7.70 8.96 4.40
N ARG A 46 -7.25 10.20 4.14
CA ARG A 46 -6.73 11.13 5.17
C ARG A 46 -7.78 11.43 6.24
N LYS A 47 -9.00 11.77 5.83
CA LYS A 47 -10.12 12.04 6.74
C LYS A 47 -10.46 10.81 7.59
N THR A 48 -10.52 9.63 6.97
CA THR A 48 -10.79 8.37 7.66
C THR A 48 -9.71 8.05 8.68
N TYR A 49 -8.43 8.21 8.33
CA TYR A 49 -7.32 8.07 9.27
C TYR A 49 -7.48 9.04 10.43
N PHE A 50 -7.70 10.33 10.16
CA PHE A 50 -7.85 11.34 11.21
C PHE A 50 -8.98 10.98 12.18
N GLN A 51 -10.14 10.56 11.68
CA GLN A 51 -11.28 10.17 12.52
C GLN A 51 -11.02 8.93 13.37
N ASN A 52 -10.16 8.01 12.93
CA ASN A 52 -9.93 6.72 13.57
C ASN A 52 -8.54 6.55 14.20
N ARG A 53 -7.67 7.57 14.16
CA ARG A 53 -6.26 7.50 14.60
C ARG A 53 -6.03 7.04 16.04
N PHE A 54 -7.05 7.16 16.91
CA PHE A 54 -6.99 6.68 18.30
C PHE A 54 -7.70 5.33 18.51
N LYS A 55 -8.39 4.81 17.49
CA LYS A 55 -9.09 3.52 17.49
C LYS A 55 -8.31 2.44 16.74
N VAL A 56 -7.56 2.85 15.72
CA VAL A 56 -6.73 1.99 14.87
C VAL A 56 -5.32 2.57 14.86
N GLN A 57 -4.38 1.81 15.42
CA GLN A 57 -3.03 2.30 15.69
C GLN A 57 -2.12 2.27 14.46
N CYS A 58 -2.29 1.31 13.54
CA CYS A 58 -1.40 1.17 12.39
C CYS A 58 -1.92 1.89 11.14
N SER A 59 -1.00 2.47 10.36
CA SER A 59 -1.28 2.96 9.02
C SER A 59 -1.70 1.79 8.11
N ASN A 60 -2.78 1.97 7.36
CA ASN A 60 -3.26 0.95 6.42
C ASN A 60 -2.55 0.99 5.06
N ASP A 61 -1.50 1.81 4.90
CA ASP A 61 -0.68 1.85 3.69
C ASP A 61 -1.48 2.19 2.42
N LEU A 62 -2.55 2.96 2.57
CA LEU A 62 -3.56 3.13 1.53
C LEU A 62 -3.03 3.87 0.30
N PHE A 63 -2.14 4.85 0.47
CA PHE A 63 -1.71 5.71 -0.64
C PHE A 63 -0.98 4.91 -1.72
N TRP A 64 0.02 4.12 -1.35
CA TRP A 64 0.76 3.32 -2.33
C TRP A 64 -0.08 2.16 -2.86
N LYS A 65 -0.97 1.59 -2.04
CA LYS A 65 -1.92 0.56 -2.50
C LYS A 65 -2.82 1.10 -3.60
N PHE A 66 -3.39 2.30 -3.42
CA PHE A 66 -4.21 2.94 -4.46
C PHE A 66 -3.41 3.19 -5.74
N GLN A 67 -2.18 3.69 -5.62
CA GLN A 67 -1.28 3.88 -6.76
C GLN A 67 -1.05 2.56 -7.51
N PHE A 68 -0.59 1.51 -6.83
CA PHE A 68 -0.19 0.26 -7.48
C PHE A 68 -1.37 -0.50 -8.11
N LEU A 69 -2.52 -0.51 -7.42
CA LEU A 69 -3.72 -1.15 -7.98
C LEU A 69 -4.19 -0.40 -9.22
N ARG A 70 -4.12 0.93 -9.22
CA ARG A 70 -4.50 1.76 -10.37
C ARG A 70 -3.57 1.58 -11.55
N GLU A 71 -2.25 1.64 -11.33
CA GLU A 71 -1.25 1.42 -12.38
C GLU A 71 -1.41 0.05 -13.07
N LYS A 72 -1.87 -0.96 -12.32
CA LYS A 72 -2.16 -2.30 -12.85
C LYS A 72 -3.60 -2.48 -13.33
N ASN A 73 -4.41 -1.42 -13.34
CA ASN A 73 -5.86 -1.48 -13.64
C ASN A 73 -6.60 -2.61 -12.90
N PHE A 74 -6.18 -2.88 -11.67
CA PHE A 74 -6.64 -4.04 -10.93
C PHE A 74 -8.12 -3.91 -10.55
N LYS A 75 -8.88 -4.98 -10.80
CA LYS A 75 -10.26 -5.12 -10.34
C LYS A 75 -10.40 -6.46 -9.63
N GLN A 76 -10.83 -6.43 -8.37
CA GLN A 76 -11.06 -7.65 -7.61
C GLN A 76 -12.38 -8.30 -8.04
N THR A 77 -12.30 -9.39 -8.80
CA THR A 77 -13.46 -10.09 -9.37
C THR A 77 -13.99 -11.22 -8.48
N ILE A 78 -13.16 -11.75 -7.57
CA ILE A 78 -13.55 -12.85 -6.68
C ILE A 78 -14.40 -12.28 -5.55
N PRO A 79 -15.68 -12.67 -5.34
CA PRO A 79 -16.52 -12.09 -4.29
C PRO A 79 -15.95 -12.24 -2.86
N LYS A 80 -16.27 -11.29 -1.98
CA LYS A 80 -15.92 -11.39 -0.56
C LYS A 80 -16.84 -12.42 0.10
N VAL A 81 -16.26 -13.39 0.79
CA VAL A 81 -16.98 -14.25 1.74
C VAL A 81 -16.89 -13.64 3.14
N VAL A 82 -17.97 -13.72 3.89
CA VAL A 82 -18.06 -13.28 5.29
C VAL A 82 -18.47 -14.50 6.11
N VAL A 83 -17.78 -14.71 7.23
CA VAL A 83 -18.13 -15.74 8.22
C VAL A 83 -18.54 -14.98 9.46
N GLU A 84 -19.79 -15.17 9.87
CA GLU A 84 -20.33 -14.59 11.10
C GLU A 84 -19.66 -15.22 12.33
N GLU A 85 -19.73 -14.52 13.47
CA GLU A 85 -19.22 -15.05 14.73
C GLU A 85 -19.94 -16.36 15.10
N GLY A 86 -19.15 -17.40 15.43
CA GLY A 86 -19.67 -18.77 15.65
C GLY A 86 -20.00 -19.55 14.38
N GLY A 87 -19.83 -18.97 13.19
CA GLY A 87 -20.00 -19.64 11.91
C GLY A 87 -18.91 -20.67 11.62
N SER A 88 -19.26 -21.75 10.92
CA SER A 88 -18.29 -22.78 10.51
C SER A 88 -17.51 -22.37 9.26
N VAL A 89 -16.19 -22.56 9.29
CA VAL A 89 -15.32 -22.32 8.12
C VAL A 89 -15.26 -23.57 7.27
N THR A 90 -15.92 -23.55 6.12
CA THR A 90 -15.83 -24.65 5.15
C THR A 90 -14.55 -24.52 4.31
N LYS A 91 -14.13 -25.64 3.69
CA LYS A 91 -13.01 -25.64 2.73
C LYS A 91 -13.25 -24.68 1.57
N GLU A 92 -14.49 -24.58 1.09
CA GLU A 92 -14.86 -23.67 0.01
C GLU A 92 -14.70 -22.20 0.45
N THR A 93 -15.23 -21.85 1.61
CA THR A 93 -15.08 -20.51 2.21
C THR A 93 -13.62 -20.12 2.33
N ALA A 94 -12.78 -21.01 2.90
CA ALA A 94 -11.35 -20.79 3.03
C ALA A 94 -10.66 -20.63 1.66
N THR A 95 -11.05 -21.43 0.67
CA THR A 95 -10.49 -21.38 -0.69
C THR A 95 -10.82 -20.05 -1.38
N ILE A 96 -12.06 -19.57 -1.28
CA ILE A 96 -12.47 -18.30 -1.87
C ILE A 96 -11.74 -17.14 -1.19
N ALA A 97 -11.70 -17.14 0.14
CA ALA A 97 -10.99 -16.11 0.91
C ALA A 97 -9.50 -16.06 0.55
N LEU A 98 -8.84 -17.22 0.50
CA LEU A 98 -7.42 -17.30 0.16
C LEU A 98 -7.16 -16.83 -1.26
N ARG A 99 -7.93 -17.30 -2.26
CA ARG A 99 -7.77 -16.86 -3.66
C ARG A 99 -7.99 -15.35 -3.80
N ARG A 100 -9.02 -14.81 -3.18
CA ARG A 100 -9.29 -13.36 -3.18
C ARG A 100 -8.11 -12.59 -2.60
N ALA A 101 -7.58 -13.03 -1.46
CA ALA A 101 -6.44 -12.41 -0.80
C ALA A 101 -5.16 -12.50 -1.64
N THR A 102 -4.80 -13.67 -2.13
CA THR A 102 -3.57 -13.85 -2.94
C THR A 102 -3.63 -13.09 -4.25
N THR A 103 -4.79 -13.06 -4.94
CA THR A 103 -4.98 -12.21 -6.13
C THR A 103 -4.79 -10.73 -5.83
N PHE A 104 -5.28 -10.25 -4.68
CA PHE A 104 -5.08 -8.87 -4.26
C PHE A 104 -3.61 -8.57 -3.92
N PHE A 105 -2.97 -9.42 -3.12
CA PHE A 105 -1.56 -9.22 -2.76
C PHE A 105 -0.64 -9.34 -3.97
N ALA A 106 -0.89 -10.27 -4.90
CA ALA A 106 -0.13 -10.34 -6.15
C ALA A 106 -0.18 -9.03 -6.94
N ALA A 107 -1.35 -8.37 -7.01
CA ALA A 107 -1.48 -7.07 -7.66
C ALA A 107 -0.75 -5.93 -6.92
N LEU A 108 -0.47 -6.09 -5.63
CA LEU A 108 0.31 -5.13 -4.84
C LEU A 108 1.83 -5.34 -4.93
N GLN A 109 2.31 -6.41 -5.57
CA GLN A 109 3.75 -6.64 -5.73
C GLN A 109 4.35 -5.52 -6.59
N SER A 110 5.49 -4.99 -6.16
CA SER A 110 6.28 -4.03 -6.94
C SER A 110 6.99 -4.70 -8.12
N ASN A 111 7.48 -3.90 -9.06
CA ASN A 111 8.32 -4.38 -10.16
C ASN A 111 9.68 -4.94 -9.67
N HIS A 112 10.07 -4.63 -8.43
CA HIS A 112 11.23 -5.21 -7.75
C HIS A 112 10.92 -6.53 -7.03
N GLY A 113 9.68 -7.03 -7.10
CA GLY A 113 9.26 -8.28 -6.47
C GLY A 113 8.92 -8.19 -4.98
N HIS A 114 9.16 -7.05 -4.32
CA HIS A 114 8.78 -6.82 -2.92
C HIS A 114 7.42 -6.11 -2.79
N TRP A 115 6.86 -6.10 -1.59
CA TRP A 115 5.72 -5.25 -1.23
C TRP A 115 6.23 -4.04 -0.46
N PRO A 116 5.93 -2.81 -0.92
CA PRO A 116 6.17 -1.63 -0.10
C PRO A 116 5.46 -1.79 1.24
N ALA A 117 6.13 -1.39 2.31
CA ALA A 117 5.59 -1.43 3.64
C ALA A 117 6.18 -0.27 4.44
N GLU A 118 5.33 0.48 5.11
CA GLU A 118 5.80 1.30 6.21
C GLU A 118 6.01 0.40 7.42
N ASN A 119 7.27 0.15 7.76
CA ASN A 119 7.62 -0.63 8.96
C ASN A 119 8.02 0.34 10.08
N SER A 120 7.07 1.18 10.50
CA SER A 120 7.25 2.00 11.70
C SER A 120 7.10 1.14 12.95
N GLY A 121 8.09 1.18 13.84
CA GLY A 121 7.98 0.53 15.15
C GLY A 121 7.18 1.42 16.12
N PRO A 122 7.71 2.58 16.50
CA PRO A 122 6.96 3.58 17.24
C PRO A 122 6.09 4.44 16.31
N LEU A 123 4.86 4.74 16.73
CA LEU A 123 3.98 5.72 16.07
C LEU A 123 4.39 7.18 16.31
N PHE A 124 5.57 7.40 16.89
CA PHE A 124 6.18 8.69 17.10
C PHE A 124 7.68 8.56 16.82
N TYR A 125 8.18 9.35 15.88
CA TYR A 125 9.61 9.51 15.71
C TYR A 125 10.05 10.68 16.57
N ALA A 126 10.92 10.43 17.55
CA ALA A 126 11.65 11.54 18.15
C ALA A 126 12.56 12.13 17.07
N PRO A 127 12.66 13.47 16.93
CA PRO A 127 13.69 14.06 16.08
C PRO A 127 15.07 13.55 16.56
N PRO A 128 16.03 13.33 15.65
CA PRO A 128 17.39 13.00 16.06
C PRO A 128 17.89 14.12 17.00
N MET A 129 18.34 13.72 18.19
CA MET A 129 19.05 14.62 19.12
C MET A 129 20.40 15.01 18.55
#